data_AF-A0A1J3FSU5-F1
#
_entry.id   AF-A0A1J3FSU5-F1
#
_cell.length_a   1.000
_cell.length_b   1.000
_cell.length_c   1.000
_cell.angle_alpha   90.00
_cell.angle_beta   90.00
_cell.angle_gamma   90.00
#
_symmetry.space_group_name_H-M   'P 1'
#
loop_
_entity.id
_entity.type
_entity.pdbx_description
1 polymer ?
#
loop_
_entity_poly.entity_id
_entity_poly.type
_entity_poly.pdbx_seq_one_letter_code
_entity_poly.pdbx_strand_id
1 'polypeptide(L)'
;SFTIPNPISPLHLLRVAVLDSPVHSTDSSPRVAAILVPKHRETDWIFSTESGHLQLLLNLPDISRLVLIGDDGSDFPTVYHRPIAEDNDSERLEQRLKPLAVALSPKTLSGGEIDDVPFLIFDDNVVSSVELEKSVGPFVGEMLIEDVEIEIDDGVREFRRRLRFKRMPNLVQSDIKIVPKCSSSALNSSSPSLTRTDFKPDLTDLVHPYLAPMVASLSLIGSQIKSRPKALCIGIGGGGLLSFLRLQLGFEVTGVEIDPQVL
;
A
#
# COMPACT_ATOMS: atom_id res chain seq x y z
N SER A 1 9.34 6.18 -19.01
CA SER A 1 10.38 5.47 -18.22
C SER A 1 11.45 4.93 -19.14
N PHE A 2 12.63 4.62 -18.61
CA PHE A 2 13.74 3.95 -19.31
C PHE A 2 14.47 3.01 -18.33
N THR A 3 15.40 2.19 -18.81
CA THR A 3 16.20 1.29 -17.96
C THR A 3 17.68 1.65 -18.02
N ILE A 4 18.40 1.40 -16.92
CA ILE A 4 19.86 1.55 -16.81
C ILE A 4 20.47 0.33 -16.10
N PRO A 5 21.76 0.02 -16.32
CA PRO A 5 22.44 -0.99 -15.50
C PRO A 5 22.45 -0.60 -14.02
N ASN A 6 22.17 -1.55 -13.13
CA ASN A 6 22.30 -1.31 -11.70
C ASN A 6 23.79 -1.13 -11.34
N PRO A 7 24.20 0.01 -10.75
CA PRO A 7 25.60 0.33 -10.51
C PRO A 7 26.27 -0.54 -9.43
N ILE A 8 25.47 -1.27 -8.64
CA ILE A 8 25.93 -2.18 -7.58
C ILE A 8 25.78 -3.64 -8.01
N SER A 9 24.81 -3.95 -8.86
CA SER A 9 24.59 -5.29 -9.40
C SER A 9 24.41 -5.26 -10.93
N PRO A 10 25.50 -5.21 -11.71
CA PRO A 10 25.44 -4.94 -13.16
C PRO A 10 24.65 -5.97 -14.00
N LEU A 11 24.33 -7.13 -13.42
CA LEU A 11 23.50 -8.16 -14.05
C LEU A 11 21.99 -7.80 -14.02
N HIS A 12 21.59 -6.81 -13.24
CA HIS A 12 20.22 -6.34 -13.11
C HIS A 12 20.07 -4.94 -13.72
N LEU A 13 18.85 -4.66 -14.20
CA LEU A 13 18.49 -3.35 -14.72
C LEU A 13 17.61 -2.61 -13.72
N LEU A 14 17.87 -1.31 -13.56
CA LEU A 14 16.98 -0.40 -12.85
C LEU A 14 16.05 0.27 -13.85
N ARG A 15 14.75 0.26 -13.54
CA ARG A 15 13.74 1.09 -14.18
C ARG A 15 13.76 2.49 -13.55
N VAL A 16 13.85 3.50 -14.40
CA VAL A 16 13.76 4.91 -14.05
C VAL A 16 12.49 5.51 -14.66
N ALA A 17 11.65 6.10 -13.83
CA ALA A 17 10.50 6.91 -14.25
C ALA A 17 10.69 8.35 -13.78
N VAL A 18 10.40 9.31 -14.65
CA VAL A 18 10.49 10.74 -14.35
C VAL A 18 9.10 11.31 -14.56
N LEU A 19 8.56 11.94 -13.53
CA LEU A 19 7.26 12.58 -13.56
C LEU A 19 7.39 14.05 -13.19
N ASP A 20 6.68 14.88 -13.95
CA ASP A 20 6.54 16.31 -13.69
C ASP A 20 5.14 16.61 -13.15
N SER A 21 5.07 17.54 -12.20
CA SER A 21 3.80 17.95 -11.60
C SER A 21 2.99 18.69 -12.66
N PRO A 22 1.69 18.35 -12.83
CA PRO A 22 0.80 19.12 -13.70
C PRO A 22 0.47 20.50 -13.09
N VAL A 23 0.76 20.68 -11.80
CA VAL A 23 0.53 21.93 -11.07
C VAL A 23 1.84 22.70 -11.01
N HIS A 24 1.91 23.80 -11.74
CA HIS A 24 3.03 24.73 -11.66
C HIS A 24 2.79 25.70 -10.50
N SER A 25 3.63 25.67 -9.47
CA SER A 25 3.68 26.75 -8.49
C SER A 25 4.29 27.98 -9.17
N THR A 26 3.59 29.12 -9.13
CA THR A 26 4.10 30.39 -9.67
C THR A 26 5.09 31.07 -8.73
N ASP A 27 5.15 30.61 -7.47
CA ASP A 27 5.73 31.35 -6.35
C ASP A 27 7.05 30.74 -5.84
N SER A 28 7.46 29.55 -6.33
CA SER A 28 8.67 28.85 -5.88
C SER A 28 9.47 28.23 -7.03
N SER A 29 10.78 28.06 -6.82
CA SER A 29 11.64 27.30 -7.73
C SER A 29 11.19 25.83 -7.78
N PRO A 30 11.20 25.18 -8.96
CA PRO A 30 10.77 23.80 -9.10
C PRO A 30 11.71 22.87 -8.33
N ARG A 31 11.23 22.17 -7.29
CA ARG A 31 12.06 21.20 -6.55
C ARG A 31 11.97 19.81 -7.17
N VAL A 32 13.07 19.07 -7.10
CA VAL A 32 13.18 17.70 -7.60
C VAL A 32 13.43 16.78 -6.42
N ALA A 33 12.82 15.59 -6.44
CA ALA A 33 13.13 14.53 -5.48
C ALA A 33 13.27 13.19 -6.21
N ALA A 34 14.02 12.27 -5.60
CA ALA A 34 14.10 10.88 -6.03
C ALA A 34 13.50 9.96 -4.97
N ILE A 35 12.91 8.83 -5.37
CA ILE A 35 12.54 7.73 -4.47
C ILE A 35 13.18 6.46 -5.02
N LEU A 36 13.90 5.75 -4.15
CA LEU A 36 14.22 4.35 -4.39
C LEU A 36 13.00 3.51 -4.03
N VAL A 37 12.47 2.78 -5.01
CA VAL A 37 11.36 1.88 -4.80
C VAL A 37 11.82 0.79 -3.82
N PRO A 38 11.06 0.52 -2.73
CA PRO A 38 11.42 -0.56 -1.83
C PRO A 38 11.53 -1.88 -2.58
N LYS A 39 12.61 -2.63 -2.31
CA LYS A 39 12.84 -3.95 -2.92
C LYS A 39 11.60 -4.83 -2.78
N HIS A 40 11.23 -5.52 -3.85
CA HIS A 40 10.06 -6.40 -3.94
C HIS A 40 8.70 -5.70 -3.98
N ARG A 41 8.66 -4.36 -4.00
CA ARG A 41 7.44 -3.56 -4.19
C ARG A 41 7.37 -2.91 -5.56
N GLU A 42 8.29 -3.22 -6.48
CA GLU A 42 8.35 -2.63 -7.82
C GLU A 42 7.09 -2.87 -8.65
N THR A 43 6.40 -3.97 -8.37
CA THR A 43 5.13 -4.33 -9.02
C THR A 43 3.90 -3.72 -8.34
N ASP A 44 4.04 -3.16 -7.14
CA ASP A 44 2.95 -2.43 -6.49
C ASP A 44 2.50 -1.32 -7.42
N TRP A 45 1.19 -1.14 -7.53
CA TRP A 45 0.63 -0.19 -8.48
C TRP A 45 1.18 1.24 -8.31
N ILE A 46 1.46 1.64 -7.06
CA ILE A 46 1.98 2.96 -6.70
C ILE A 46 3.36 3.22 -7.34
N PHE A 47 4.13 2.16 -7.63
CA PHE A 47 5.46 2.20 -8.22
C PHE A 47 5.54 1.65 -9.66
N SER A 48 4.52 0.93 -10.14
CA SER A 48 4.52 0.35 -11.49
C SER A 48 3.74 1.15 -12.52
N THR A 49 2.80 2.00 -12.12
CA THR A 49 1.88 2.70 -13.05
C THR A 49 2.01 4.21 -13.04
N GLU A 50 1.67 4.85 -14.16
CA GLU A 50 1.68 6.32 -14.30
C GLU A 50 0.76 7.01 -13.28
N SER A 51 -0.46 6.50 -13.11
CA SER A 51 -1.41 7.04 -12.13
C SER A 51 -0.91 6.92 -10.69
N GLY A 52 -0.17 5.85 -10.37
CA GLY A 52 0.42 5.68 -9.04
C GLY A 52 1.61 6.58 -8.79
N HIS A 53 2.45 6.73 -9.80
CA HIS A 53 3.54 7.70 -9.78
C HIS A 53 3.00 9.13 -9.57
N LEU A 54 1.90 9.48 -10.26
CA LEU A 54 1.24 10.77 -10.10
C LEU A 54 0.70 10.95 -8.67
N GLN A 55 0.09 9.91 -8.09
CA GLN A 55 -0.36 9.97 -6.70
C GLN A 55 0.80 10.20 -5.71
N LEU A 56 1.95 9.53 -5.90
CA LEU A 56 3.13 9.79 -5.09
C LEU A 56 3.55 11.26 -5.18
N LEU A 57 3.65 11.79 -6.40
CA LEU A 57 4.03 13.17 -6.64
C LEU A 57 3.05 14.17 -5.98
N LEU A 58 1.74 13.94 -6.10
CA LEU A 58 0.71 14.81 -5.52
C LEU A 58 0.69 14.80 -3.98
N ASN A 59 1.19 13.72 -3.35
CA ASN A 59 1.33 13.64 -1.90
C ASN A 59 2.60 14.32 -1.36
N LEU A 60 3.51 14.74 -2.25
CA LEU A 60 4.75 15.44 -1.90
C LEU A 60 4.57 16.95 -2.13
N PRO A 61 4.32 17.75 -1.07
CA PRO A 61 4.21 19.19 -1.23
C PRO A 61 5.52 19.77 -1.77
N ASP A 62 5.40 20.80 -2.63
CA ASP A 62 6.50 21.55 -3.22
C ASP A 62 7.45 20.77 -4.15
N ILE A 63 7.19 19.48 -4.42
CA ILE A 63 7.96 18.70 -5.41
C ILE A 63 7.33 18.88 -6.79
N SER A 64 8.12 19.41 -7.73
CA SER A 64 7.72 19.63 -9.11
C SER A 64 8.12 18.49 -10.05
N ARG A 65 9.16 17.72 -9.69
CA ARG A 65 9.60 16.53 -10.42
C ARG A 65 9.94 15.41 -9.46
N LEU A 66 9.41 14.23 -9.73
CA LEU A 66 9.73 13.00 -9.02
C LEU A 66 10.46 12.03 -9.94
N VAL A 67 11.61 11.53 -9.48
CA VAL A 67 12.36 10.45 -10.13
C VAL A 67 12.16 9.17 -9.33
N LEU A 68 11.48 8.18 -9.89
CA LEU A 68 11.31 6.86 -9.28
C LEU A 68 12.34 5.91 -9.88
N ILE A 69 13.08 5.22 -9.01
CA ILE A 69 14.10 4.25 -9.42
C ILE A 69 13.87 2.95 -8.68
N GLY A 70 13.66 1.85 -9.39
CA GLY A 70 13.50 0.51 -8.82
C GLY A 70 14.03 -0.55 -9.77
N ASP A 71 14.09 -1.80 -9.34
CA ASP A 71 14.45 -2.90 -10.24
C ASP A 71 13.41 -3.06 -11.37
N ASP A 72 13.79 -3.73 -12.45
CA ASP A 72 12.95 -3.94 -13.64
C ASP A 72 11.77 -4.91 -13.43
N GLY A 73 11.62 -5.48 -12.23
CA GLY A 73 10.49 -6.32 -11.84
C GLY A 73 10.66 -7.81 -12.18
N SER A 74 11.87 -8.28 -12.51
CA SER A 74 12.12 -9.69 -12.79
C SER A 74 12.07 -10.57 -11.52
N ASP A 75 11.10 -11.49 -11.45
CA ASP A 75 10.93 -12.58 -10.47
C ASP A 75 11.35 -12.25 -9.02
N PHE A 76 10.42 -11.66 -8.27
CA PHE A 76 10.62 -11.32 -6.86
C PHE A 76 9.70 -12.13 -5.94
N PRO A 77 10.17 -12.44 -4.71
CA PRO A 77 9.44 -13.29 -3.76
C PRO A 77 8.06 -12.73 -3.44
N THR A 78 7.11 -13.63 -3.17
CA THR A 78 5.73 -13.33 -2.71
C THR A 78 5.66 -12.66 -1.33
N VAL A 79 6.80 -12.29 -0.76
CA VAL A 79 6.95 -11.79 0.61
C VAL A 79 7.81 -10.54 0.59
N TYR A 80 7.27 -9.46 1.15
CA TYR A 80 8.00 -8.23 1.40
C TYR A 80 8.33 -8.10 2.89
N HIS A 81 9.51 -7.57 3.17
CA HIS A 81 9.90 -7.11 4.50
C HIS A 81 10.50 -5.72 4.36
N ARG A 82 10.06 -4.79 5.21
CA ARG A 82 10.63 -3.45 5.31
C ARG A 82 12.13 -3.58 5.62
N PRO A 83 13.00 -2.91 4.86
CA PRO A 83 14.42 -2.87 5.16
C PRO A 83 14.66 -2.33 6.58
N ILE A 84 15.61 -2.93 7.29
CA ILE A 84 16.10 -2.39 8.55
C ILE A 84 17.09 -1.26 8.21
N ALA A 85 17.14 -0.20 9.02
CA ALA A 85 17.93 1.01 8.79
C ALA A 85 19.46 0.80 8.57
N GLU A 86 19.96 -0.42 8.71
CA GLU A 86 21.36 -0.79 8.46
C GLU A 86 21.60 -1.34 7.03
N ASP A 87 20.66 -1.18 6.09
CA ASP A 87 20.84 -1.60 4.69
C ASP A 87 21.87 -0.72 3.95
N ASN A 88 23.14 -1.08 4.12
CA ASN A 88 24.30 -0.44 3.47
C ASN A 88 24.19 -0.44 1.94
N ASP A 89 23.42 -1.37 1.34
CA ASP A 89 23.27 -1.41 -0.11
C ASP A 89 22.35 -0.28 -0.62
N SER A 90 21.31 0.09 0.13
CA SER A 90 20.44 1.21 -0.23
C SER A 90 21.21 2.54 -0.18
N GLU A 91 21.96 2.79 0.89
CA GLU A 91 22.78 4.00 1.02
C GLU A 91 23.83 4.10 -0.09
N ARG A 92 24.51 2.99 -0.40
CA ARG A 92 25.46 2.94 -1.53
C ARG A 92 24.76 3.20 -2.85
N LEU A 93 23.54 2.69 -3.04
CA LEU A 93 22.79 2.84 -4.28
C LEU A 93 22.38 4.30 -4.49
N GLU A 94 21.89 4.96 -3.44
CA GLU A 94 21.58 6.39 -3.45
C GLU A 94 22.82 7.23 -3.84
N GLN A 95 23.97 6.96 -3.21
CA GLN A 95 25.22 7.66 -3.53
C GLN A 95 25.63 7.49 -5.01
N ARG A 96 25.46 6.29 -5.56
CA ARG A 96 25.80 5.99 -6.97
C ARG A 96 24.79 6.61 -7.96
N LEU A 97 23.54 6.76 -7.56
CA LEU A 97 22.46 7.29 -8.39
C LEU A 97 22.28 8.81 -8.26
N LYS A 98 22.86 9.44 -7.24
CA LYS A 98 22.78 10.89 -7.05
C LYS A 98 23.17 11.70 -8.31
N PRO A 99 24.27 11.38 -9.04
CA PRO A 99 24.59 12.08 -10.29
C PRO A 99 23.50 11.95 -11.36
N LEU A 100 22.81 10.82 -11.43
CA LEU A 100 21.70 10.61 -12.36
C LEU A 100 20.49 11.46 -11.95
N ALA A 101 20.11 11.44 -10.67
CA ALA A 101 18.99 12.25 -10.17
C ALA A 101 19.21 13.75 -10.45
N VAL A 102 20.46 14.20 -10.26
CA VAL A 102 20.90 15.56 -10.60
C VAL A 102 20.79 15.82 -12.12
N ALA A 103 21.30 14.91 -12.96
CA ALA A 103 21.23 15.04 -14.42
C ALA A 103 19.78 15.05 -14.97
N LEU A 104 18.84 14.43 -14.25
CA LEU A 104 17.41 14.42 -14.59
C LEU A 104 16.66 15.65 -14.08
N SER A 105 17.32 16.59 -13.40
CA SER A 105 16.70 17.83 -12.91
C SER A 105 16.46 18.85 -14.04
N PRO A 106 15.42 19.69 -13.98
CA PRO A 106 15.20 20.77 -14.93
C PRO A 106 16.40 21.72 -15.02
N LYS A 107 16.84 22.06 -16.25
CA LYS A 107 17.95 22.99 -16.50
C LYS A 107 17.69 24.42 -16.00
N THR A 108 16.43 24.76 -15.71
CA THR A 108 16.04 26.04 -15.13
C THR A 108 16.50 26.21 -13.68
N LEU A 109 16.95 25.13 -13.02
CA LEU A 109 17.52 25.14 -11.67
C LEU A 109 19.03 25.42 -11.66
N SER A 110 19.62 25.67 -12.82
CA SER A 110 21.07 25.86 -12.95
C SER A 110 21.54 27.23 -12.44
N GLY A 111 21.74 27.33 -11.13
CA GLY A 111 22.28 28.53 -10.47
C GLY A 111 22.85 28.37 -9.06
N GLY A 112 22.58 27.28 -8.34
CA GLY A 112 23.18 27.08 -7.00
C GLY A 112 22.68 25.90 -6.16
N GLU A 113 21.53 25.31 -6.47
CA GLU A 113 20.90 24.24 -5.66
C GLU A 113 20.85 22.86 -6.37
N ILE A 114 21.57 22.69 -7.48
CA ILE A 114 21.53 21.45 -8.29
C ILE A 114 22.06 20.22 -7.52
N ASP A 115 22.91 20.42 -6.51
CA ASP A 115 23.63 19.34 -5.82
C ASP A 115 22.83 18.62 -4.72
N ASP A 116 21.58 19.02 -4.48
CA ASP A 116 20.78 18.49 -3.38
C ASP A 116 19.40 17.98 -3.82
N VAL A 117 19.38 17.03 -4.77
CA VAL A 117 18.17 16.22 -5.00
C VAL A 117 18.04 15.22 -3.85
N PRO A 118 17.06 15.36 -2.93
CA PRO A 118 16.88 14.42 -1.83
C PRO A 118 16.36 13.08 -2.36
N PHE A 119 16.88 12.01 -1.76
CA PHE A 119 16.25 10.69 -1.83
C PHE A 119 15.25 10.58 -0.68
N LEU A 120 13.97 10.45 -1.03
CA LEU A 120 12.88 10.33 -0.09
C LEU A 120 12.61 8.84 0.17
N ILE A 121 12.27 8.54 1.42
CA ILE A 121 11.83 7.20 1.84
C ILE A 121 10.31 7.16 1.75
N PHE A 122 9.79 6.16 1.04
CA PHE A 122 8.37 5.85 1.07
C PHE A 122 8.06 5.00 2.30
N ASP A 123 7.19 5.50 3.18
CA ASP A 123 6.69 4.75 4.32
C ASP A 123 5.16 4.75 4.33
N ASP A 124 4.58 3.55 4.26
CA ASP A 124 3.14 3.30 4.35
C ASP A 124 2.78 2.45 5.58
N ASN A 125 3.65 2.47 6.59
CA ASN A 125 3.55 1.69 7.82
C ASN A 125 3.60 0.17 7.62
N VAL A 126 3.82 -0.34 6.41
CA VAL A 126 3.92 -1.78 6.16
C VAL A 126 5.31 -2.28 6.54
N VAL A 127 5.32 -3.26 7.44
CA VAL A 127 6.50 -3.93 7.98
C VAL A 127 6.80 -5.19 7.20
N SER A 128 5.76 -5.95 6.90
CA SER A 128 5.87 -7.13 6.04
C SER A 128 4.55 -7.37 5.31
N SER A 129 4.61 -8.03 4.17
CA SER A 129 3.42 -8.50 3.46
C SER A 129 3.65 -9.85 2.80
N VAL A 130 2.58 -10.64 2.69
CA VAL A 130 2.55 -11.94 2.01
C VAL A 130 1.33 -11.97 1.11
N GLU A 131 1.56 -12.23 -0.17
CA GLU A 131 0.49 -12.53 -1.11
C GLU A 131 -0.15 -13.89 -0.81
N LEU A 132 -1.48 -13.90 -0.65
CA LEU A 132 -2.26 -15.11 -0.43
C LEU A 132 -2.91 -15.62 -1.70
N GLU A 133 -3.47 -14.70 -2.49
CA GLU A 133 -4.25 -15.06 -3.67
C GLU A 133 -4.25 -13.93 -4.70
N LYS A 134 -4.16 -14.31 -5.98
CA LYS A 134 -4.47 -13.47 -7.13
C LYS A 134 -5.64 -14.06 -7.89
N SER A 135 -6.61 -13.23 -8.21
CA SER A 135 -7.78 -13.63 -9.01
C SER A 135 -8.13 -12.52 -9.99
N VAL A 136 -8.86 -12.85 -11.05
CA VAL A 136 -9.27 -11.88 -12.07
C VAL A 136 -10.77 -11.98 -12.29
N GLY A 137 -11.48 -10.92 -11.90
CA GLY A 137 -12.91 -10.78 -12.09
C GLY A 137 -13.26 -10.08 -13.41
N PRO A 138 -14.40 -10.41 -14.06
CA PRO A 138 -14.83 -9.78 -15.30
C PRO A 138 -15.18 -8.28 -15.14
N PHE A 139 -15.44 -7.79 -13.93
CA PHE A 139 -15.80 -6.40 -13.67
C PHE A 139 -14.67 -5.64 -12.97
N VAL A 140 -14.17 -6.16 -11.85
CA VAL A 140 -13.14 -5.49 -11.03
C VAL A 140 -11.74 -5.66 -11.61
N GLY A 141 -11.53 -6.65 -12.48
CA GLY A 141 -10.23 -6.99 -13.05
C GLY A 141 -9.37 -7.79 -12.07
N GLU A 142 -8.06 -7.60 -12.13
CA GLU A 142 -7.14 -8.31 -11.23
C GLU A 142 -7.30 -7.85 -9.77
N MET A 143 -7.35 -8.82 -8.87
CA MET A 143 -7.49 -8.68 -7.44
C MET A 143 -6.31 -9.36 -6.74
N LEU A 144 -5.87 -8.75 -5.66
CA LEU A 144 -4.82 -9.28 -4.79
C LEU A 144 -5.36 -9.35 -3.37
N ILE A 145 -5.23 -10.52 -2.77
CA ILE A 145 -5.44 -10.75 -1.35
C ILE A 145 -4.06 -10.92 -0.71
N GLU A 146 -3.76 -10.10 0.28
CA GLU A 146 -2.50 -10.17 1.02
C GLU A 146 -2.75 -10.09 2.53
N ASP A 147 -1.91 -10.77 3.29
CA ASP A 147 -1.75 -10.47 4.71
C ASP A 147 -0.61 -9.47 4.87
N VAL A 148 -0.78 -8.49 5.76
CA VAL A 148 0.20 -7.45 6.05
C VAL A 148 0.40 -7.33 7.55
N GLU A 149 1.64 -7.06 7.94
CA GLU A 149 2.01 -6.58 9.26
C GLU A 149 2.24 -5.07 9.12
N ILE A 150 1.54 -4.29 9.94
CA ILE A 150 1.64 -2.84 9.95
C ILE A 150 2.06 -2.33 11.32
N GLU A 151 2.76 -1.19 11.31
CA GLU A 151 3.07 -0.40 12.50
C GLU A 151 2.00 0.67 12.70
N ILE A 152 1.22 0.57 13.78
CA ILE A 152 0.16 1.54 14.05
C ILE A 152 0.59 2.62 15.04
N ASP A 153 1.58 2.32 15.87
CA ASP A 153 2.21 3.21 16.85
C ASP A 153 3.62 2.65 17.15
N ASP A 154 4.46 3.41 17.86
CA ASP A 154 5.86 3.06 18.14
C ASP A 154 6.00 1.66 18.76
N GLY A 155 6.46 0.69 17.96
CA GLY A 155 6.59 -0.71 18.34
C GLY A 155 5.30 -1.53 18.40
N VAL A 156 4.13 -0.92 18.14
CA VAL A 156 2.83 -1.62 18.13
C VAL A 156 2.54 -2.16 16.74
N ARG A 157 2.56 -3.50 16.63
CA ARG A 157 2.25 -4.22 15.39
C ARG A 157 0.80 -4.67 15.35
N GLU A 158 0.18 -4.53 14.19
CA GLU A 158 -1.12 -5.10 13.87
C GLU A 158 -1.04 -5.91 12.58
N PHE A 159 -1.77 -7.02 12.54
CA PHE A 159 -1.91 -7.83 11.33
C PHE A 159 -3.24 -7.54 10.67
N ARG A 160 -3.21 -7.36 9.35
CA ARG A 160 -4.42 -7.16 8.55
C ARG A 160 -4.42 -8.02 7.30
N ARG A 161 -5.61 -8.33 6.82
CA ARG A 161 -5.83 -8.92 5.50
C ARG A 161 -6.46 -7.86 4.59
N ARG A 162 -5.81 -7.59 3.47
CA ARG A 162 -6.23 -6.59 2.49
C ARG A 162 -6.72 -7.26 1.22
N LEU A 163 -7.84 -6.75 0.71
CA LEU A 163 -8.28 -6.96 -0.66
C LEU A 163 -7.99 -5.70 -1.46
N ARG A 164 -7.21 -5.83 -2.54
CA ARG A 164 -6.87 -4.73 -3.46
C ARG A 164 -7.34 -5.06 -4.86
N PHE A 165 -7.92 -4.09 -5.55
CA PHE A 165 -8.21 -4.19 -6.98
C PHE A 165 -7.14 -3.44 -7.76
N LYS A 166 -6.43 -4.11 -8.68
CA LYS A 166 -5.39 -3.46 -9.49
C LYS A 166 -5.95 -2.36 -10.41
N ARG A 167 -7.24 -2.43 -10.75
CA ARG A 167 -7.93 -1.39 -11.53
C ARG A 167 -8.26 -0.13 -10.71
N MET A 168 -8.41 -0.26 -9.38
CA MET A 168 -8.64 0.86 -8.44
C MET A 168 -7.73 0.75 -7.19
N PRO A 169 -6.42 0.81 -7.37
CA PRO A 169 -5.43 0.42 -6.37
C PRO A 169 -5.07 1.53 -5.38
N ASN A 170 -5.54 2.75 -5.63
CA ASN A 170 -5.53 3.86 -4.66
C ASN A 170 -6.45 3.66 -3.48
N LEU A 171 -7.32 2.65 -3.55
CA LEU A 171 -8.26 2.34 -2.50
C LEU A 171 -8.03 0.88 -2.11
N VAL A 172 -7.45 0.66 -0.92
CA VAL A 172 -7.63 -0.62 -0.24
C VAL A 172 -9.13 -0.83 -0.15
N GLN A 173 -9.66 -1.84 -0.85
CA GLN A 173 -11.11 -2.02 -0.99
C GLN A 173 -11.72 -2.58 0.28
N SER A 174 -10.96 -3.43 0.95
CA SER A 174 -11.32 -3.96 2.26
C SER A 174 -10.06 -4.25 3.03
N ASP A 175 -10.09 -3.87 4.29
CA ASP A 175 -9.02 -4.11 5.25
C ASP A 175 -9.69 -4.67 6.51
N ILE A 176 -9.26 -5.86 6.94
CA ILE A 176 -9.80 -6.50 8.15
C ILE A 176 -8.64 -6.90 9.05
N LYS A 177 -8.84 -6.73 10.36
CA LYS A 177 -7.88 -7.23 11.35
C LYS A 177 -7.84 -8.74 11.30
N ILE A 178 -6.65 -9.30 11.47
CA ILE A 178 -6.46 -10.75 11.61
C ILE A 178 -5.68 -11.05 12.88
N VAL A 179 -5.99 -12.18 13.51
CA VAL A 179 -5.35 -12.64 14.74
C VAL A 179 -4.90 -14.10 14.60
N PRO A 180 -3.81 -14.51 15.26
CA PRO A 180 -3.38 -15.92 15.24
C PRO A 180 -4.49 -16.86 15.73
N LYS A 181 -4.70 -17.99 15.03
CA LYS A 181 -5.76 -18.97 15.38
C LYS A 181 -5.52 -19.66 16.72
N CYS A 182 -4.26 -19.95 17.06
CA CYS A 182 -3.86 -20.60 18.30
C CYS A 182 -2.83 -19.73 19.03
N SER A 183 -3.20 -19.20 20.19
CA SER A 183 -2.27 -18.74 21.22
C SER A 183 -1.73 -19.94 22.04
N SER A 184 -1.34 -21.03 21.37
CA SER A 184 -0.80 -22.19 22.09
C SER A 184 0.61 -21.86 22.55
N SER A 185 0.67 -21.50 23.84
CA SER A 185 1.75 -21.46 24.83
C SER A 185 2.99 -22.36 24.64
N ALA A 186 3.58 -22.48 23.46
CA ALA A 186 4.73 -23.35 23.22
C ALA A 186 5.60 -22.93 22.02
N LEU A 187 5.89 -21.64 21.82
CA LEU A 187 7.06 -21.22 21.04
C LEU A 187 7.58 -19.89 21.57
N ASN A 188 8.63 -19.98 22.39
CA ASN A 188 9.71 -19.01 22.62
C ASN A 188 9.53 -17.63 21.94
N SER A 189 9.16 -16.63 22.73
CA SER A 189 9.62 -15.22 22.67
C SER A 189 9.75 -14.50 21.30
N SER A 190 9.09 -14.98 20.25
CA SER A 190 9.20 -14.41 18.90
C SER A 190 7.85 -13.90 18.44
N SER A 191 7.84 -12.68 17.91
CA SER A 191 6.66 -12.06 17.32
C SER A 191 6.10 -12.95 16.20
N PRO A 192 4.76 -13.07 16.09
CA PRO A 192 4.13 -13.87 15.04
C PRO A 192 4.57 -13.39 13.65
N SER A 193 4.93 -14.33 12.78
CA SER A 193 5.37 -14.05 11.40
C SER A 193 4.27 -14.43 10.42
N LEU A 194 4.06 -13.61 9.39
CA LEU A 194 3.05 -13.81 8.33
C LEU A 194 3.17 -15.15 7.60
N THR A 195 4.40 -15.68 7.44
CA THR A 195 4.63 -16.91 6.66
C THR A 195 4.51 -18.20 7.47
N ARG A 196 4.47 -18.11 8.82
CA ARG A 196 4.52 -19.28 9.71
C ARG A 196 3.32 -19.38 10.65
N THR A 197 2.44 -18.39 10.63
CA THR A 197 1.33 -18.28 11.57
C THR A 197 0.02 -18.40 10.81
N ASP A 198 -0.86 -19.29 11.26
CA ASP A 198 -2.23 -19.33 10.74
C ASP A 198 -3.07 -18.23 11.37
N PHE A 199 -3.58 -17.32 10.54
CA PHE A 199 -4.44 -16.24 10.97
C PHE A 199 -5.92 -16.53 10.73
N LYS A 200 -6.77 -15.93 11.55
CA LYS A 200 -8.22 -15.83 11.33
C LYS A 200 -8.65 -14.36 11.33
N PRO A 201 -9.70 -14.00 10.56
CA PRO A 201 -10.33 -12.70 10.66
C PRO A 201 -10.81 -12.39 12.09
N ASP A 202 -10.52 -11.19 12.55
CA ASP A 202 -11.16 -10.56 13.69
C ASP A 202 -12.26 -9.62 13.18
N LEU A 203 -13.50 -10.06 13.34
CA LEU A 203 -14.70 -9.38 12.85
C LEU A 203 -15.37 -8.52 13.94
N THR A 204 -14.63 -8.25 15.02
CA THR A 204 -15.10 -7.39 16.12
C THR A 204 -14.71 -5.94 15.94
N ASP A 205 -13.74 -5.66 15.05
CA ASP A 205 -13.18 -4.33 14.83
C ASP A 205 -13.23 -3.94 13.35
N LEU A 206 -13.60 -2.68 13.08
CA LEU A 206 -13.70 -2.10 11.75
C LEU A 206 -12.51 -1.18 11.51
N VAL A 207 -11.37 -1.77 11.14
CA VAL A 207 -10.12 -1.04 10.90
C VAL A 207 -10.12 -0.25 9.58
N HIS A 208 -11.05 -0.55 8.68
CA HIS A 208 -11.13 0.14 7.40
C HIS A 208 -11.78 1.54 7.56
N PRO A 209 -11.12 2.64 7.16
CA PRO A 209 -11.45 4.00 7.62
C PRO A 209 -12.91 4.46 7.42
N TYR A 210 -13.57 4.02 6.35
CA TYR A 210 -14.96 4.42 6.09
C TYR A 210 -16.01 3.49 6.70
N LEU A 211 -15.65 2.28 7.14
CA LEU A 211 -16.62 1.31 7.66
C LEU A 211 -17.16 1.74 9.03
N ALA A 212 -16.29 2.21 9.93
CA ALA A 212 -16.70 2.66 11.25
C ALA A 212 -17.67 3.85 11.17
N PRO A 213 -17.42 4.92 10.38
CA PRO A 213 -18.41 5.99 10.14
C PRO A 213 -19.73 5.49 9.55
N MET A 214 -19.69 4.56 8.59
CA MET A 214 -20.91 3.97 8.00
C MET A 214 -21.76 3.30 9.08
N VAL A 215 -21.16 2.50 9.95
CA VAL A 215 -21.88 1.83 11.05
C VAL A 215 -22.34 2.83 12.11
N ALA A 216 -21.50 3.80 12.49
CA ALA A 216 -21.84 4.81 13.48
C ALA A 216 -23.08 5.64 13.07
N SER A 217 -23.30 5.83 11.77
CA SER A 217 -24.49 6.54 11.25
C SER A 217 -25.83 5.89 11.65
N LEU A 218 -25.83 4.59 11.98
CA LEU A 218 -27.03 3.88 12.47
C LEU A 218 -27.56 4.47 13.78
N SER A 219 -26.71 5.13 14.58
CA SER A 219 -27.13 5.82 15.80
C SER A 219 -28.20 6.88 15.55
N LEU A 220 -28.20 7.51 14.37
CA LEU A 220 -29.17 8.54 13.97
C LEU A 220 -30.60 8.00 13.86
N ILE A 221 -30.74 6.69 13.61
CA ILE A 221 -32.03 6.01 13.48
C ILE A 221 -32.25 4.97 14.59
N GLY A 222 -31.44 4.99 15.66
CA GLY A 222 -31.42 3.94 16.68
C GLY A 222 -32.79 3.66 17.32
N SER A 223 -33.61 4.70 17.52
CA SER A 223 -34.98 4.56 18.05
C SER A 223 -35.95 3.83 17.12
N GLN A 224 -35.61 3.73 15.83
CA GLN A 224 -36.40 3.08 14.78
C GLN A 224 -35.94 1.65 14.48
N ILE A 225 -34.75 1.27 14.98
CA ILE A 225 -34.18 -0.07 14.79
C ILE A 225 -34.97 -1.06 15.66
N LYS A 226 -35.83 -1.85 15.01
CA LYS A 226 -36.64 -2.90 15.64
C LYS A 226 -35.81 -4.15 15.95
N SER A 227 -36.44 -5.12 16.62
CA SER A 227 -35.86 -6.45 16.78
C SER A 227 -35.58 -7.09 15.41
N ARG A 228 -34.34 -7.57 15.24
CA ARG A 228 -33.81 -8.17 13.99
C ARG A 228 -33.87 -7.21 12.79
N PRO A 229 -33.10 -6.12 12.82
CA PRO A 229 -33.08 -5.17 11.72
C PRO A 229 -32.53 -5.81 10.43
N LYS A 230 -32.91 -5.25 9.29
CA LYS A 230 -32.46 -5.72 7.97
C LYS A 230 -31.53 -4.70 7.34
N ALA A 231 -30.48 -5.16 6.67
CA ALA A 231 -29.57 -4.33 5.89
C ALA A 231 -29.41 -4.87 4.48
N LEU A 232 -29.39 -3.95 3.51
CA LEU A 232 -28.98 -4.21 2.13
C LEU A 232 -27.61 -3.57 1.93
N CYS A 233 -26.60 -4.36 1.59
CA CYS A 233 -25.26 -3.90 1.28
C CYS A 233 -25.00 -4.08 -0.21
N ILE A 234 -24.73 -2.99 -0.93
CA ILE A 234 -24.41 -3.00 -2.37
C ILE A 234 -22.90 -2.76 -2.50
N GLY A 235 -22.19 -3.72 -3.10
CA GLY A 235 -20.74 -3.83 -3.04
C GLY A 235 -20.33 -4.56 -1.76
N ILE A 236 -19.91 -5.82 -1.90
CA ILE A 236 -19.54 -6.66 -0.76
C ILE A 236 -18.08 -6.46 -0.39
N GLY A 237 -17.21 -6.30 -1.40
CA GLY A 237 -15.76 -6.25 -1.20
C GLY A 237 -15.29 -7.47 -0.43
N GLY A 238 -14.44 -7.27 0.58
CA GLY A 238 -13.95 -8.34 1.46
C GLY A 238 -14.94 -8.76 2.56
N GLY A 239 -16.20 -8.30 2.53
CA GLY A 239 -17.25 -8.78 3.44
C GLY A 239 -17.17 -8.28 4.89
N GLY A 240 -16.23 -7.39 5.23
CA GLY A 240 -16.02 -6.88 6.59
C GLY A 240 -17.26 -6.18 7.18
N LEU A 241 -17.90 -5.29 6.41
CA LEU A 241 -19.11 -4.58 6.85
C LEU A 241 -20.27 -5.55 7.10
N LEU A 242 -20.54 -6.46 6.16
CA LEU A 242 -21.64 -7.42 6.24
C LEU A 242 -21.48 -8.31 7.46
N SER A 243 -20.25 -8.78 7.69
CA SER A 243 -19.88 -9.59 8.84
C SER A 243 -20.10 -8.84 10.14
N PHE A 244 -19.66 -7.59 10.24
CA PHE A 244 -19.84 -6.78 11.44
C PHE A 244 -21.33 -6.53 11.75
N LEU A 245 -22.12 -6.10 10.75
CA LEU A 245 -23.56 -5.87 10.93
C LEU A 245 -24.29 -7.13 11.41
N ARG A 246 -23.96 -8.29 10.84
CA ARG A 246 -24.57 -9.57 11.20
C ARG A 246 -24.14 -10.06 12.58
N LEU A 247 -22.83 -10.08 12.84
CA LEU A 247 -22.25 -10.71 14.03
C LEU A 247 -22.30 -9.80 15.27
N GLN A 248 -22.04 -8.51 15.12
CA GLN A 248 -21.96 -7.56 16.24
C GLN A 248 -23.30 -6.86 16.50
N LEU A 249 -24.09 -6.59 15.46
CA LEU A 249 -25.34 -5.82 15.58
C LEU A 249 -26.61 -6.64 15.34
N GLY A 250 -26.49 -7.94 15.01
CA GLY A 250 -27.63 -8.83 14.85
C GLY A 250 -28.54 -8.53 13.65
N PHE A 251 -28.02 -7.86 12.62
CA PHE A 251 -28.77 -7.59 11.39
C PHE A 251 -28.97 -8.86 10.55
N GLU A 252 -30.10 -8.96 9.88
CA GLU A 252 -30.28 -9.81 8.69
C GLU A 252 -29.74 -9.05 7.48
N VAL A 253 -28.61 -9.50 6.94
CA VAL A 253 -27.87 -8.78 5.89
C VAL A 253 -28.07 -9.46 4.54
N THR A 254 -28.47 -8.69 3.54
CA THR A 254 -28.46 -9.08 2.12
C THR A 254 -27.33 -8.33 1.42
N GLY A 255 -26.38 -9.08 0.85
CA GLY A 255 -25.28 -8.52 0.06
C GLY A 255 -25.57 -8.63 -1.45
N VAL A 256 -25.17 -7.63 -2.22
CA VAL A 256 -25.19 -7.65 -3.68
C VAL A 256 -23.80 -7.29 -4.18
N GLU A 257 -23.21 -8.15 -5.00
CA GLU A 257 -21.91 -7.95 -5.63
C GLU A 257 -22.04 -8.17 -7.13
N ILE A 258 -21.41 -7.30 -7.92
CA ILE A 258 -21.44 -7.37 -9.38
C ILE A 258 -20.42 -8.38 -9.89
N ASP A 259 -19.28 -8.51 -9.20
CA ASP A 259 -18.21 -9.41 -9.62
C ASP A 259 -18.29 -10.77 -8.90
N PRO A 260 -18.59 -11.86 -9.62
CA PRO A 260 -18.73 -13.18 -9.02
C PRO A 260 -17.42 -13.72 -8.42
N GLN A 261 -16.25 -13.18 -8.79
CA GLN A 261 -14.97 -13.59 -8.20
C GLN A 261 -14.70 -12.94 -6.83
N VAL A 262 -15.47 -11.90 -6.47
CA VAL A 262 -15.40 -11.26 -5.15
C VAL A 262 -16.24 -12.04 -4.11
N LEU A 263 -17.22 -12.83 -4.56
CA LEU A 263 -18.11 -13.66 -3.73
C LEU A 263 -17.44 -14.98 -3.30
#